data_AF-A0A955R140-F1
#
_entry.id   AF-A0A955R140-F1
#
_cell.length_a   1.000
_cell.length_b   1.000
_cell.length_c   1.000
_cell.angle_alpha   90.00
_cell.angle_beta   90.00
_cell.angle_gamma   90.00
#
_symmetry.space_group_name_H-M   'P 1'
#
loop_
_entity.id
_entity.type
_entity.pdbx_description
1 polymer ?
#
loop_
_entity_poly.entity_id
_entity_poly.type
_entity_poly.pdbx_seq_one_letter_code
_entity_poly.pdbx_strand_id
1 'polypeptide(L)'
;MRSLLTILLLLGLMIPVSAMASEGPMKLPAGSNDSANMHNEEGIKHFGMGHFEEALKHFEEAAAADKSIGEVHFNEAVALDKLGRHAEATMHFKAAKKNAGGNDKIINSPILNAHIGH
;
A
#
# COMPACT_ATOMS: atom_id res chain seq x y z
N MET A 1 -37.43 -7.84 44.84
CA MET A 1 -36.48 -8.85 44.33
C MET A 1 -36.81 -9.14 42.88
N ARG A 2 -35.82 -9.00 41.97
CA ARG A 2 -35.70 -9.59 40.61
C ARG A 2 -36.71 -9.10 39.56
N SER A 3 -36.38 -8.66 38.35
CA SER A 3 -35.13 -8.40 37.60
C SER A 3 -35.61 -7.55 36.40
N LEU A 4 -35.22 -6.29 36.23
CA LEU A 4 -34.15 -5.85 35.32
C LEU A 4 -33.92 -6.75 34.10
N LEU A 5 -33.86 -6.08 32.94
CA LEU A 5 -33.14 -6.45 31.72
C LEU A 5 -33.82 -7.42 30.73
N THR A 6 -34.69 -6.88 29.86
CA THR A 6 -34.72 -7.32 28.47
C THR A 6 -33.54 -6.65 27.74
N ILE A 7 -32.39 -7.33 27.73
CA ILE A 7 -31.21 -6.93 26.97
C ILE A 7 -31.53 -7.10 25.48
N LEU A 8 -31.44 -5.98 24.77
CA LEU A 8 -31.43 -5.88 23.32
C LEU A 8 -30.23 -6.70 22.78
N LEU A 9 -30.48 -7.88 22.24
CA LEU A 9 -29.45 -8.70 21.61
C LEU A 9 -29.15 -8.15 20.21
N LEU A 10 -28.49 -6.98 20.14
CA LEU A 10 -27.77 -6.59 18.93
C LEU A 10 -26.53 -7.47 18.86
N LEU A 11 -26.60 -8.54 18.05
CA LEU A 11 -25.41 -9.18 17.52
C LEU A 11 -24.63 -8.08 16.77
N GLY A 12 -23.66 -7.50 17.46
CA GLY A 12 -22.61 -6.73 16.84
C GLY A 12 -21.89 -7.68 15.89
N LEU A 13 -22.23 -7.60 14.61
CA LEU A 13 -21.45 -8.20 13.55
C LEU A 13 -20.10 -7.48 13.58
N MET A 14 -19.20 -7.97 14.42
CA MET A 14 -17.77 -7.67 14.29
C MET A 14 -17.39 -8.27 12.95
N ILE A 15 -17.48 -7.46 11.89
CA ILE A 15 -16.76 -7.76 10.67
C ILE A 15 -15.30 -7.81 11.12
N PRO A 16 -14.64 -8.98 11.09
CA PRO A 16 -13.24 -9.00 11.43
C PRO A 16 -12.54 -8.13 10.39
N VAL A 17 -11.91 -7.05 10.86
CA VAL A 17 -11.14 -6.10 10.01
C VAL A 17 -10.04 -6.82 9.21
N SER A 18 -9.76 -8.09 9.51
CA SER A 18 -8.88 -8.98 8.76
C SER A 18 -9.32 -9.30 7.33
N ALA A 19 -10.51 -8.88 6.88
CA ALA A 19 -10.99 -9.18 5.52
C ALA A 19 -10.42 -8.29 4.42
N MET A 20 -9.82 -7.14 4.76
CA MET A 20 -9.07 -6.33 3.80
C MET A 20 -7.59 -6.70 3.93
N ALA A 21 -7.16 -7.74 3.23
CA ALA A 21 -5.73 -7.94 3.02
C ALA A 21 -5.18 -6.65 2.39
N SER A 22 -4.42 -5.86 3.13
CA SER A 22 -3.82 -4.65 2.58
C SER A 22 -2.91 -5.08 1.44
N GLU A 23 -3.09 -4.48 0.26
CA GLU A 23 -2.19 -4.73 -0.85
C GLU A 23 -0.74 -4.45 -0.43
N GLY A 24 0.13 -5.38 -0.79
CA GLY A 24 1.57 -5.27 -0.56
C GLY A 24 2.28 -4.63 -1.76
N PRO A 25 3.58 -4.35 -1.62
CA PRO A 25 4.38 -3.83 -2.72
C PRO A 25 4.50 -4.84 -3.87
N MET A 26 4.77 -4.33 -5.06
CA MET A 26 4.81 -5.07 -6.33
C MET A 26 6.18 -4.98 -7.00
N LYS A 27 6.52 -6.02 -7.79
CA LYS A 27 7.75 -5.98 -8.59
C LYS A 27 7.63 -4.96 -9.72
N LEU A 28 8.76 -4.37 -10.11
CA LEU A 28 8.83 -3.49 -11.27
C LEU A 28 8.65 -4.28 -12.58
N PRO A 29 8.22 -3.62 -13.68
CA PRO A 29 8.07 -4.28 -14.97
C PRO A 29 9.40 -4.79 -15.53
N ALA A 30 9.33 -5.83 -16.37
CA ALA A 30 10.51 -6.36 -17.05
C ALA A 30 11.19 -5.27 -17.89
N GLY A 31 12.53 -5.25 -17.89
CA GLY A 31 13.31 -4.21 -18.59
C GLY A 31 13.48 -2.90 -17.81
N SER A 32 12.96 -2.81 -16.58
CA SER A 32 13.28 -1.71 -15.67
C SER A 32 14.78 -1.63 -15.38
N ASN A 33 15.25 -0.44 -14.99
CA ASN A 33 16.63 -0.21 -14.57
C ASN A 33 17.08 -1.22 -13.48
N ASP A 34 18.27 -1.81 -13.64
CA ASP A 34 18.79 -2.84 -12.73
C ASP A 34 18.91 -2.35 -11.28
N SER A 35 19.37 -1.10 -11.09
CA SER A 35 19.47 -0.49 -9.76
C SER A 35 18.09 -0.28 -9.13
N ALA A 36 17.11 0.14 -9.95
CA ALA A 36 15.72 0.27 -9.49
C ALA A 36 15.15 -1.09 -9.06
N ASN A 37 15.36 -2.13 -9.88
CA ASN A 37 14.93 -3.49 -9.57
C ASN A 37 15.55 -4.00 -8.26
N MET A 38 16.87 -3.86 -8.11
CA MET A 38 17.59 -4.32 -6.92
C MET A 38 17.05 -3.66 -5.66
N HIS A 39 16.93 -2.33 -5.65
CA HIS A 39 16.38 -1.62 -4.49
C HIS A 39 14.92 -1.98 -4.24
N ASN A 40 14.10 -2.10 -5.29
CA ASN A 40 12.71 -2.49 -5.14
C ASN A 40 12.55 -3.90 -4.54
N GLU A 41 13.36 -4.87 -4.96
CA GLU A 41 13.32 -6.23 -4.40
C GLU A 41 13.75 -6.27 -2.93
N GLU A 42 14.76 -5.49 -2.54
CA GLU A 42 15.16 -5.37 -1.14
C GLU A 42 14.07 -4.66 -0.30
N GLY A 43 13.41 -3.63 -0.87
CA GLY A 43 12.27 -2.97 -0.24
C GLY A 43 11.09 -3.93 -0.01
N ILE A 44 10.76 -4.77 -0.99
CA ILE A 44 9.72 -5.82 -0.83
C ILE A 44 10.09 -6.78 0.29
N LYS A 45 11.36 -7.18 0.39
CA LYS A 45 11.84 -8.08 1.45
C LYS A 45 11.72 -7.43 2.84
N HIS A 46 12.16 -6.19 2.99
CA HIS A 46 12.00 -5.44 4.25
C HIS A 46 10.52 -5.24 4.62
N PHE A 47 9.67 -4.92 3.64
CA PHE A 47 8.23 -4.80 3.86
C PHE A 47 7.61 -6.10 4.39
N GLY A 48 7.99 -7.24 3.80
CA GLY A 48 7.55 -8.57 4.25
C GLY A 48 7.99 -8.93 5.67
N MET A 49 9.05 -8.29 6.18
CA MET A 49 9.52 -8.40 7.57
C MET A 49 8.84 -7.41 8.53
N GLY A 50 8.02 -6.48 8.01
CA GLY A 50 7.43 -5.39 8.80
C GLY A 50 8.38 -4.21 9.06
N HIS A 51 9.53 -4.18 8.40
CA HIS A 51 10.51 -3.08 8.48
C HIS A 51 10.13 -1.97 7.48
N PHE A 52 9.06 -1.25 7.79
CA PHE A 52 8.42 -0.35 6.83
C PHE A 52 9.26 0.90 6.52
N GLU A 53 10.01 1.42 7.48
CA GLU A 53 10.96 2.52 7.26
C GLU A 53 12.09 2.11 6.32
N GLU A 54 12.69 0.94 6.52
CA GLU A 54 13.72 0.41 5.61
C GLU A 54 13.16 0.10 4.22
N ALA A 55 11.93 -0.44 4.16
CA ALA A 55 11.23 -0.67 2.90
C ALA A 55 11.05 0.64 2.12
N LEU A 56 10.57 1.69 2.81
CA LEU A 56 10.39 3.01 2.20
C LEU A 56 11.71 3.55 1.65
N LYS A 57 12.79 3.49 2.44
CA LYS A 57 14.12 3.95 1.97
C LYS A 57 14.54 3.25 0.69
N HIS A 58 14.32 1.94 0.61
CA HIS A 58 14.63 1.17 -0.59
C HIS A 58 13.73 1.52 -1.78
N PHE A 59 12.45 1.79 -1.56
CA PHE A 59 11.56 2.26 -2.62
C PHE A 59 11.93 3.67 -3.12
N GLU A 60 12.37 4.56 -2.23
CA GLU A 60 12.88 5.90 -2.59
C GLU A 60 14.14 5.82 -3.47
N GLU A 61 15.07 4.91 -3.16
CA GLU A 61 16.25 4.65 -4.01
C GLU A 61 15.85 4.05 -5.37
N ALA A 62 14.82 3.19 -5.42
CA ALA A 62 14.30 2.69 -6.68
C ALA A 62 13.65 3.79 -7.53
N ALA A 63 12.90 4.71 -6.90
CA ALA A 63 12.32 5.87 -7.56
C ALA A 63 13.36 6.89 -8.00
N ALA A 64 14.48 7.03 -7.27
CA ALA A 64 15.60 7.87 -7.67
C ALA A 64 16.24 7.38 -8.99
N ALA A 65 16.25 6.06 -9.21
CA ALA A 65 16.73 5.45 -10.45
C ALA A 65 15.74 5.63 -11.61
N ASP A 66 14.44 5.42 -11.39
CA ASP A 66 13.39 5.72 -12.38
C ASP A 66 12.02 6.00 -11.75
N LYS A 67 11.67 7.28 -11.63
CA LYS A 67 10.37 7.75 -11.12
C LYS A 67 9.23 7.70 -12.13
N SER A 68 9.47 7.28 -13.38
CA SER A 68 8.42 7.19 -14.40
C SER A 68 7.59 5.91 -14.28
N ILE A 69 8.05 4.96 -13.46
CA ILE A 69 7.41 3.67 -13.22
C ILE A 69 6.26 3.85 -12.20
N GLY A 70 5.08 3.31 -12.48
CA GLY A 70 3.94 3.41 -11.55
C GLY A 70 4.17 2.63 -10.24
N GLU A 71 4.81 1.47 -10.35
CA GLU A 71 5.13 0.52 -9.29
C GLU A 71 5.99 1.15 -8.19
N VAL A 72 6.99 1.98 -8.52
CA VAL A 72 7.86 2.58 -7.50
C VAL A 72 7.05 3.49 -6.58
N HIS A 73 6.17 4.31 -7.15
CA HIS A 73 5.28 5.17 -6.38
C HIS A 73 4.22 4.38 -5.62
N PHE A 74 3.72 3.28 -6.19
CA PHE A 74 2.79 2.40 -5.50
C PHE A 74 3.45 1.82 -4.23
N ASN A 75 4.70 1.37 -4.34
CA ASN A 75 5.42 0.74 -3.24
C ASN A 75 5.79 1.75 -2.15
N GLU A 76 6.25 2.96 -2.51
CA GLU A 76 6.41 4.07 -1.57
C GLU A 76 5.11 4.36 -0.82
N ALA A 77 3.98 4.43 -1.54
CA ALA A 77 2.67 4.74 -0.95
C ALA A 77 2.21 3.65 0.04
N VAL A 78 2.38 2.38 -0.31
CA VAL A 78 2.03 1.26 0.57
C VAL A 78 2.89 1.24 1.84
N ALA A 79 4.20 1.52 1.73
CA ALA A 79 5.06 1.65 2.90
C ALA A 79 4.66 2.85 3.78
N LEU A 80 4.39 4.01 3.18
CA LEU A 80 3.92 5.21 3.88
C LEU A 80 2.58 4.98 4.59
N ASP A 81 1.65 4.24 3.97
CA ASP A 81 0.38 3.88 4.60
C ASP A 81 0.59 3.01 5.86
N LYS A 82 1.47 2.00 5.77
CA LYS A 82 1.84 1.18 6.94
C LYS A 82 2.50 1.96 8.06
N LEU A 83 3.20 3.04 7.73
CA LEU A 83 3.79 3.98 8.68
C LEU A 83 2.78 4.99 9.25
N GLY A 84 1.51 4.98 8.81
CA GLY A 84 0.50 5.96 9.20
C GLY A 84 0.69 7.34 8.55
N ARG A 85 1.59 7.46 7.58
CA ARG A 85 1.90 8.71 6.84
C ARG A 85 0.92 8.88 5.67
N HIS A 86 -0.38 8.86 5.97
CA HIS A 86 -1.42 8.74 4.95
C HIS A 86 -1.48 9.90 3.95
N ALA A 87 -1.15 11.12 4.36
CA ALA A 87 -1.13 12.28 3.46
C ALA A 87 -0.07 12.12 2.36
N GLU A 88 1.11 11.61 2.72
CA GLU A 88 2.20 11.34 1.78
C GLU A 88 1.87 10.12 0.92
N ALA A 89 1.32 9.07 1.53
CA ALA A 89 0.81 7.90 0.79
C ALA A 89 -0.19 8.32 -0.30
N THR A 90 -1.14 9.23 0.00
CA THR A 90 -2.08 9.76 -1.01
C THR A 90 -1.38 10.47 -2.17
N MET A 91 -0.29 11.20 -1.92
CA MET A 91 0.48 11.85 -2.98
C MET A 91 1.14 10.82 -3.91
N HIS A 92 1.76 9.79 -3.33
CA HIS A 92 2.41 8.72 -4.09
C HIS A 92 1.39 7.82 -4.80
N PHE A 93 0.23 7.54 -4.21
CA PHE A 93 -0.86 6.82 -4.87
C PHE A 93 -1.41 7.58 -6.10
N LYS A 94 -1.51 8.92 -6.04
CA LYS A 94 -1.84 9.74 -7.21
C LYS A 94 -0.77 9.64 -8.30
N ALA A 95 0.50 9.67 -7.93
CA ALA A 95 1.62 9.50 -8.87
C ALA A 95 1.63 8.10 -9.50
N ALA A 96 1.41 7.05 -8.70
CA ALA A 96 1.30 5.67 -9.15
C ALA A 96 0.20 5.52 -10.21
N LYS A 97 -1.02 6.04 -9.94
CA LYS A 97 -2.12 6.01 -10.91
C LYS A 97 -1.81 6.76 -12.20
N LYS A 98 -1.19 7.94 -12.09
CA LYS A 98 -0.77 8.74 -13.25
C LYS A 98 0.26 8.02 -14.12
N ASN A 99 1.19 7.32 -13.48
CA ASN A 99 2.30 6.61 -14.13
C ASN A 99 2.03 5.11 -14.31
N ALA A 100 0.78 4.66 -14.16
CA ALA A 100 0.46 3.23 -14.14
C ALA A 100 0.79 2.52 -15.48
N GLY A 101 0.91 3.26 -16.58
CA GLY A 101 1.26 2.67 -17.89
C GLY A 101 0.26 1.61 -18.38
N GLY A 102 -0.99 1.66 -17.93
CA GLY A 102 -2.00 0.64 -18.20
C GLY A 102 -1.93 -0.58 -17.26
N ASN A 103 -1.13 -0.53 -16.18
CA ASN A 103 -1.11 -1.60 -15.19
C ASN A 103 -2.42 -1.62 -14.39
N ASP A 104 -3.28 -2.58 -14.74
CA ASP A 104 -4.59 -2.79 -14.12
C ASP A 104 -4.53 -3.03 -12.61
N LYS A 105 -3.42 -3.58 -12.09
CA LYS A 105 -3.25 -3.78 -10.64
C LYS A 105 -3.15 -2.45 -9.90
N ILE A 106 -2.46 -1.46 -10.47
CA ILE A 106 -2.38 -0.12 -9.90
C ILE A 106 -3.71 0.61 -10.07
N ILE A 107 -4.28 0.59 -11.28
CA ILE A 107 -5.50 1.35 -11.61
C ILE A 107 -6.69 0.90 -10.74
N ASN A 108 -6.80 -0.40 -10.49
CA ASN A 108 -7.91 -0.99 -9.76
C ASN A 108 -7.58 -1.31 -8.30
N SER A 109 -6.40 -0.94 -7.80
CA SER A 109 -5.96 -1.28 -6.43
C SER A 109 -6.90 -0.67 -5.38
N PRO A 110 -7.60 -1.46 -4.54
CA PRO A 110 -8.44 -0.93 -3.47
C PRO A 110 -7.75 0.04 -2.53
N ILE A 111 -6.48 -0.17 -2.15
CA ILE A 111 -5.78 0.72 -1.20
C ILE A 111 -5.54 2.11 -1.79
N LEU A 112 -5.01 2.16 -3.01
CA LEU A 112 -4.81 3.39 -3.77
C LEU A 112 -6.12 4.17 -3.90
N ASN A 113 -7.18 3.46 -4.26
CA ASN A 113 -8.50 4.01 -4.51
C ASN A 113 -9.18 4.55 -3.23
N ALA A 114 -8.94 3.92 -2.09
CA ALA A 114 -9.37 4.43 -0.78
C ALA A 114 -8.69 5.76 -0.43
N HIS A 115 -7.41 5.94 -0.78
CA HIS A 115 -6.66 7.18 -0.49
C HIS A 115 -7.04 8.36 -1.38
N ILE A 116 -7.31 8.11 -2.67
CA ILE A 116 -7.51 9.19 -3.64
C ILE A 116 -8.94 9.68 -3.73
N GLY A 117 -9.90 8.92 -3.17
CA GLY A 117 -11.33 9.22 -3.26
C GLY A 117 -11.82 9.09 -4.70
N HIS A 118 -12.49 7.97 -5.01
CA HIS A 118 -13.19 7.82 -6.29
C HIS A 118 -14.40 8.73 -6.39
#